data_AF-A0A5B8Z870-F1
#
_entry.id   AF-A0A5B8Z870-F1
#
_cell.length_a   1.000
_cell.length_b   1.000
_cell.length_c   1.000
_cell.angle_alpha   90.00
_cell.angle_beta   90.00
_cell.angle_gamma   90.00
#
_symmetry.space_group_name_H-M   'P 1'
#
loop_
_entity.id
_entity.type
_entity.pdbx_description
1 polymer ?
#
loop_
_entity_poly.entity_id
_entity_poly.type
_entity_poly.pdbx_seq_one_letter_code
_entity_poly.pdbx_strand_id
1 'polypeptide(L)'
;MKKLIALAFCMVLALFFMMKPASFQGKTLDPTLQSEFLKALEDHLKSSVNYYYPNSAKIIDDIYFQGNVMKVLKTDDPKTEENEEKIEEYSSNITVAFIELEQQRDSMFIFKKADFYYYDLDKKEVLTSSQVFSNPEVKTFFDTYKDDINKKLSLFSEILLLFIISFLITVPILIMVFHNKGRSSIINIYLQE
;
A
#
# COMPACT_ATOMS: atom_id res chain seq x y z
N MET A 1 0.46 -43.94 33.08
CA MET A 1 0.26 -43.47 31.68
C MET A 1 -0.17 -42.00 31.58
N LYS A 2 -1.20 -41.53 32.30
CA LYS A 2 -1.67 -40.12 32.22
C LYS A 2 -0.59 -39.06 32.55
N LYS A 3 0.30 -39.32 33.52
CA LYS A 3 1.40 -38.39 33.88
C LYS A 3 2.50 -38.27 32.82
N LEU A 4 2.74 -39.33 32.03
CA LEU A 4 3.74 -39.34 30.95
C LEU A 4 3.24 -38.55 29.73
N ILE A 5 1.94 -38.60 29.45
CA ILE A 5 1.30 -37.82 28.37
C ILE A 5 1.32 -36.32 28.72
N ALA A 6 1.05 -35.96 29.97
CA ALA A 6 1.10 -34.56 30.42
C ALA A 6 2.53 -33.96 30.33
N LEU A 7 3.55 -34.76 30.65
CA LEU A 7 4.96 -34.34 30.55
C LEU A 7 5.41 -34.16 29.09
N ALA A 8 4.99 -35.06 28.20
CA ALA A 8 5.25 -34.93 26.76
C ALA A 8 4.56 -33.69 26.16
N PHE A 9 3.33 -33.39 26.58
CA PHE A 9 2.59 -32.22 26.10
C PHE A 9 3.24 -30.89 26.55
N CYS A 10 3.73 -30.81 27.79
CA CYS A 10 4.51 -29.64 28.25
C CYS A 10 5.84 -29.47 27.48
N MET A 11 6.50 -30.57 27.11
CA MET A 11 7.77 -30.51 26.39
C MET A 11 7.59 -30.02 24.94
N VAL A 12 6.50 -30.42 24.28
CA VAL A 12 6.15 -29.93 22.93
C VAL A 12 5.73 -28.46 22.97
N LEU A 13 5.00 -28.02 24.00
CA LEU A 13 4.63 -26.61 24.18
C LEU A 13 5.86 -25.71 24.42
N ALA A 14 6.84 -26.20 25.18
CA ALA A 14 8.10 -25.49 25.43
C ALA A 14 8.98 -25.39 24.17
N LEU A 15 8.95 -26.41 23.30
CA LEU A 15 9.64 -26.39 22.00
C LEU A 15 9.00 -25.38 21.04
N PHE A 16 7.67 -25.20 21.08
CA PHE A 16 6.99 -24.18 20.29
C PHE A 16 7.33 -22.75 20.74
N PHE A 17 7.59 -22.53 22.04
CA PHE A 17 8.03 -21.23 22.57
C PHE A 17 9.52 -20.91 22.29
N MET A 18 10.33 -21.89 21.87
CA MET A 18 11.75 -21.69 21.55
C MET A 18 12.05 -21.49 20.07
N MET A 19 11.04 -21.51 19.19
CA MET A 19 11.20 -20.93 17.85
C MET A 19 11.31 -19.41 17.99
N LYS A 20 12.54 -18.93 18.16
CA LYS A 20 12.84 -17.51 18.03
C LYS A 20 12.31 -17.05 16.67
N PRO A 21 11.51 -15.97 16.59
CA PRO A 21 11.18 -15.37 15.31
C PRO A 21 12.50 -15.08 14.59
N ALA A 22 12.54 -15.35 13.28
CA ALA A 22 13.71 -15.09 12.45
C ALA A 22 14.22 -13.68 12.77
N SER A 23 15.46 -13.60 13.23
CA SER A 23 16.05 -12.34 13.64
C SER A 23 16.19 -11.44 12.41
N PHE A 24 15.41 -10.37 12.40
CA PHE A 24 15.44 -9.31 11.41
C PHE A 24 16.81 -8.61 11.44
N GLN A 25 17.61 -8.73 10.37
CA GLN A 25 18.95 -8.12 10.27
C GLN A 25 18.94 -6.74 9.58
N GLY A 26 17.76 -6.20 9.23
CA GLY A 26 17.63 -4.87 8.65
C GLY A 26 17.88 -3.76 9.67
N LYS A 27 18.54 -2.70 9.23
CA LYS A 27 18.69 -1.44 9.98
C LYS A 27 17.81 -0.37 9.34
N THR A 28 17.35 0.61 10.11
CA THR A 28 16.62 1.77 9.59
C THR A 28 17.57 2.75 8.91
N LEU A 29 17.18 3.36 7.81
CA LEU A 29 17.96 4.37 7.12
C LEU A 29 18.25 5.57 8.01
N ASP A 30 19.42 6.18 7.79
CA ASP A 30 19.74 7.50 8.33
C ASP A 30 18.84 8.58 7.68
N PRO A 31 18.44 9.65 8.40
CA PRO A 31 17.57 10.69 7.85
C PRO A 31 18.09 11.34 6.56
N THR A 32 19.41 11.43 6.38
CA THR A 32 19.99 11.96 5.14
C THR A 32 19.71 11.05 3.95
N LEU A 33 19.92 9.73 4.11
CA LEU A 33 19.64 8.73 3.08
C LEU A 33 18.14 8.59 2.82
N GLN A 34 17.29 8.69 3.85
CA GLN A 34 15.83 8.73 3.67
C GLN A 34 15.41 9.89 2.76
N SER A 35 16.01 11.07 2.94
CA SER A 35 15.69 12.23 2.11
C SER A 35 16.15 12.08 0.65
N GLU A 36 17.31 11.47 0.41
CA GLU A 36 17.81 11.19 -0.93
C GLU A 36 16.93 10.14 -1.63
N PHE A 37 16.59 9.07 -0.93
CA PHE A 37 15.67 8.05 -1.40
C PHE A 37 14.29 8.63 -1.73
N LEU A 38 13.69 9.41 -0.82
CA LEU A 38 12.39 10.05 -1.08
C LEU A 38 12.43 10.96 -2.29
N LYS A 39 13.52 11.69 -2.50
CA LYS A 39 13.67 12.56 -3.67
C LYS A 39 13.75 11.76 -4.97
N ALA A 40 14.55 10.69 -4.99
CA ALA A 40 14.65 9.82 -6.16
C ALA A 40 13.30 9.12 -6.45
N LEU A 41 12.62 8.68 -5.40
CA LEU A 41 11.32 8.07 -5.48
C LEU A 41 10.25 9.05 -5.99
N GLU A 42 10.25 10.29 -5.51
CA GLU A 42 9.31 11.33 -5.94
C GLU A 42 9.34 11.53 -7.47
N ASP A 43 10.53 11.60 -8.05
CA ASP A 43 10.71 11.75 -9.49
C ASP A 43 10.22 10.50 -10.25
N HIS A 44 10.46 9.30 -9.69
CA HIS A 44 9.93 8.07 -10.23
C HIS A 44 8.40 8.02 -10.19
N LEU A 45 7.78 8.32 -9.03
CA LEU A 45 6.34 8.29 -8.81
C LEU A 45 5.57 9.23 -9.73
N LYS A 46 6.08 10.44 -9.97
CA LYS A 46 5.49 11.40 -10.92
C LYS A 46 5.36 10.85 -12.33
N SER A 47 6.30 9.99 -12.74
CA SER A 47 6.32 9.42 -14.09
C SER A 47 5.60 8.07 -14.19
N SER A 48 5.59 7.26 -13.12
CA SER A 48 5.09 5.89 -13.16
C SER A 48 3.69 5.71 -12.57
N VAL A 49 3.29 6.56 -11.61
CA VAL A 49 2.02 6.42 -10.90
C VAL A 49 0.99 7.42 -11.41
N ASN A 50 -0.07 6.89 -12.04
CA ASN A 50 -1.20 7.69 -12.45
C ASN A 50 -1.86 8.40 -11.27
N TYR A 51 -2.20 9.67 -11.46
CA TYR A 51 -2.86 10.53 -10.47
C TYR A 51 -2.06 10.73 -9.18
N TYR A 52 -0.76 10.52 -9.21
CA TYR A 52 0.09 10.78 -8.05
C TYR A 52 0.01 12.25 -7.62
N TYR A 53 -0.18 12.49 -6.32
CA TYR A 53 -0.15 13.83 -5.74
C TYR A 53 1.29 14.19 -5.32
N PRO A 54 1.91 15.23 -5.90
CA PRO A 54 3.33 15.53 -5.65
C PRO A 54 3.63 15.82 -4.18
N ASN A 55 4.78 15.32 -3.70
CA ASN A 55 5.28 15.45 -2.32
C ASN A 55 4.37 14.85 -1.25
N SER A 56 3.49 13.91 -1.65
CA SER A 56 2.60 13.21 -0.72
C SER A 56 3.19 11.92 -0.16
N ALA A 57 4.31 11.46 -0.72
CA ALA A 57 4.95 10.21 -0.31
C ALA A 57 5.56 10.36 1.09
N LYS A 58 5.26 9.40 1.97
CA LYS A 58 5.74 9.33 3.34
C LYS A 58 6.19 7.91 3.66
N ILE A 59 7.42 7.77 4.13
CA ILE A 59 7.92 6.51 4.67
C ILE A 59 7.17 6.21 5.98
N ILE A 60 6.50 5.06 6.02
CA ILE A 60 5.92 4.50 7.24
C ILE A 60 7.02 3.75 8.01
N ASP A 61 7.73 2.87 7.31
CA ASP A 61 8.85 2.10 7.84
C ASP A 61 9.82 1.76 6.70
N ASP A 62 11.06 1.50 7.06
CA ASP A 62 12.11 1.17 6.10
C ASP A 62 13.18 0.27 6.70
N ILE A 63 13.82 -0.47 5.81
CA ILE A 63 15.04 -1.20 6.10
C ILE A 63 16.07 -1.02 5.01
N TYR A 64 17.34 -1.07 5.41
CA TYR A 64 18.44 -1.29 4.51
C TYR A 64 19.25 -2.54 4.91
N PHE A 65 19.76 -3.23 3.90
CA PHE A 65 20.64 -4.38 4.03
C PHE A 65 21.48 -4.54 2.76
N GLN A 66 22.57 -5.30 2.85
CA GLN A 66 23.33 -5.70 1.68
C GLN A 66 22.69 -6.96 1.10
N GLY A 67 22.29 -6.91 -0.17
CA GLY A 67 21.60 -8.02 -0.84
C GLY A 67 22.04 -8.18 -2.29
N ASN A 68 21.37 -9.08 -2.99
CA ASN A 68 21.58 -9.31 -4.42
C ASN A 68 20.42 -8.70 -5.22
N VAL A 69 20.77 -8.03 -6.31
CA VAL A 69 19.83 -7.47 -7.27
C VAL A 69 19.96 -8.27 -8.57
N MET A 70 18.83 -8.75 -9.09
CA MET A 70 18.76 -9.51 -10.34
C MET A 70 18.06 -8.70 -11.41
N LYS A 71 18.79 -8.21 -12.41
CA LYS A 71 18.26 -7.38 -13.50
C LYS A 71 18.24 -8.16 -14.81
N VAL A 72 17.06 -8.34 -15.40
CA VAL A 72 16.92 -8.96 -16.73
C VAL A 72 17.23 -7.88 -17.79
N LEU A 73 18.36 -8.03 -18.48
CA LEU A 73 18.84 -7.10 -19.51
C LEU A 73 18.25 -7.41 -20.89
N LYS A 74 18.01 -8.69 -21.17
CA LYS A 74 17.39 -9.15 -22.42
C LYS A 74 16.45 -10.29 -22.08
N THR A 75 15.19 -10.16 -22.48
CA THR A 75 14.19 -11.23 -22.40
C THR A 75 14.39 -12.16 -23.59
N ASP A 76 14.18 -13.45 -23.37
CA ASP A 76 14.25 -14.47 -24.42
C ASP A 76 13.24 -14.17 -25.54
N ASP A 77 13.66 -14.25 -26.81
CA ASP A 77 12.76 -14.12 -27.95
C ASP A 77 12.19 -15.51 -28.28
N PRO A 78 10.88 -15.75 -28.11
CA PRO A 78 10.28 -17.04 -28.37
C PRO A 78 10.36 -17.48 -29.85
N LYS A 79 10.87 -16.64 -30.74
CA LYS A 79 11.05 -16.91 -32.18
C LYS A 79 12.43 -17.46 -32.54
N THR A 80 13.39 -17.42 -31.63
CA THR A 80 14.74 -17.98 -31.82
C THR A 80 14.90 -19.22 -30.95
N GLU A 81 15.53 -20.28 -31.47
CA GLU A 81 15.77 -21.52 -30.68
C GLU A 81 16.86 -21.35 -29.62
N GLU A 82 17.69 -20.30 -29.71
CA GLU A 82 18.73 -20.00 -28.73
C GLU A 82 18.16 -19.15 -27.59
N ASN A 83 18.47 -19.54 -26.34
CA ASN A 83 18.14 -18.74 -25.17
C ASN A 83 19.02 -17.48 -25.15
N GLU A 84 18.40 -16.33 -25.39
CA GLU A 84 19.08 -15.04 -25.43
C GLU A 84 18.96 -14.26 -24.10
N GLU A 85 18.44 -14.90 -23.05
CA GLU A 85 18.24 -14.28 -21.74
C GLU A 85 19.57 -13.84 -21.13
N LYS A 86 19.68 -12.54 -20.82
CA LYS A 86 20.82 -11.99 -20.10
C LYS A 86 20.36 -11.46 -18.76
N ILE A 87 20.82 -12.09 -17.69
CA ILE A 87 20.56 -11.68 -16.32
C ILE A 87 21.87 -11.09 -15.76
N GLU A 88 21.81 -9.83 -15.30
CA GLU A 88 22.87 -9.21 -14.52
C GLU A 88 22.54 -9.40 -13.04
N GLU A 89 23.35 -10.18 -12.33
CA GLU A 89 23.29 -10.31 -10.89
C GLU A 89 24.43 -9.52 -10.26
N TYR A 90 24.11 -8.65 -9.31
CA TYR A 90 25.12 -7.89 -8.58
C TYR A 90 24.70 -7.70 -7.13
N SER A 91 25.68 -7.59 -6.23
CA SER A 91 25.43 -7.26 -4.84
C SER A 91 25.40 -5.74 -4.66
N SER A 92 24.43 -5.23 -3.93
CA SER A 92 24.28 -3.81 -3.61
C SER A 92 23.63 -3.60 -2.24
N ASN A 93 23.81 -2.41 -1.68
CA ASN A 93 23.03 -1.92 -0.54
C ASN A 93 21.60 -1.59 -1.00
N ILE A 94 20.64 -2.43 -0.60
CA ILE A 94 19.24 -2.31 -0.96
C ILE A 94 18.47 -1.67 0.21
N THR A 95 17.63 -0.69 -0.12
CA THR A 95 16.61 -0.15 0.75
C THR A 95 15.24 -0.67 0.35
N VAL A 96 14.46 -1.10 1.33
CA VAL A 96 13.04 -1.44 1.17
C VAL A 96 12.26 -0.50 2.08
N ALA A 97 11.28 0.19 1.55
CA ALA A 97 10.43 1.09 2.32
C ALA A 97 8.96 0.78 2.10
N PHE A 98 8.20 0.79 3.18
CA PHE A 98 6.75 0.80 3.14
C PHE A 98 6.28 2.25 3.18
N ILE A 99 5.59 2.70 2.13
CA ILE A 99 5.33 4.12 1.88
C ILE A 99 3.85 4.35 1.69
N GLU A 100 3.30 5.33 2.41
CA GLU A 100 1.99 5.91 2.12
C GLU A 100 2.15 7.05 1.12
N LEU A 101 1.34 7.05 0.06
CA LEU A 101 1.25 8.14 -0.90
C LEU A 101 -0.21 8.53 -1.16
N GLU A 102 -0.41 9.73 -1.69
CA GLU A 102 -1.73 10.19 -2.10
C GLU A 102 -1.90 10.11 -3.62
N GLN A 103 -3.07 9.65 -4.05
CA GLN A 103 -3.52 9.69 -5.42
C GLN A 103 -4.74 10.60 -5.52
N GLN A 104 -4.66 11.63 -6.36
CA GLN A 104 -5.71 12.59 -6.59
C GLN A 104 -6.13 12.54 -8.07
N ARG A 105 -7.25 11.87 -8.36
CA ARG A 105 -7.80 11.80 -9.72
C ARG A 105 -8.53 13.08 -10.11
N ASP A 106 -9.23 13.68 -9.15
CA ASP A 106 -10.02 14.89 -9.29
C ASP A 106 -9.85 15.78 -8.04
N SER A 107 -10.45 16.97 -8.05
CA SER A 107 -10.32 17.93 -6.94
C SER A 107 -11.08 17.53 -5.67
N MET A 108 -11.86 16.44 -5.67
CA MET A 108 -12.79 16.09 -4.59
C MET A 108 -12.41 14.79 -3.87
N PHE A 109 -11.90 13.79 -4.60
CA PHE A 109 -11.57 12.48 -4.08
C PHE A 109 -10.06 12.24 -4.08
N ILE A 110 -9.52 12.20 -2.86
CA ILE A 110 -8.13 11.86 -2.55
C ILE A 110 -8.11 10.44 -2.00
N PHE A 111 -7.22 9.62 -2.53
CA PHE A 111 -6.99 8.25 -2.08
C PHE A 111 -5.61 8.15 -1.43
N LYS A 112 -5.53 7.50 -0.28
CA LYS A 112 -4.26 7.11 0.34
C LYS A 112 -3.95 5.68 -0.04
N LYS A 113 -2.76 5.44 -0.58
CA LYS A 113 -2.28 4.12 -0.96
C LYS A 113 -1.00 3.83 -0.19
N ALA A 114 -0.94 2.70 0.50
CA ALA A 114 0.28 2.19 1.09
C ALA A 114 0.85 1.06 0.22
N ASP A 115 2.14 1.12 -0.12
CA ASP A 115 2.81 0.12 -0.97
C ASP A 115 4.32 0.03 -0.68
N PHE A 116 4.97 -1.00 -1.21
CA PHE A 116 6.41 -1.21 -1.07
C PHE A 116 7.19 -0.59 -2.21
N TYR A 117 8.31 0.04 -1.87
CA TYR A 117 9.27 0.57 -2.82
C TYR A 117 10.68 0.11 -2.49
N TYR A 118 11.46 -0.11 -3.54
CA TYR A 118 12.80 -0.69 -3.46
C TYR A 118 13.80 0.27 -4.09
N TYR A 119 14.97 0.41 -3.49
CA TYR A 119 15.98 1.34 -3.97
C TYR A 119 17.38 0.79 -3.79
N ASP A 120 18.19 0.95 -4.82
CA ASP A 120 19.61 0.64 -4.84
C ASP A 120 20.39 1.88 -4.38
N LEU A 121 20.98 1.83 -3.18
CA LEU A 121 21.73 2.96 -2.63
C LEU A 121 23.06 3.19 -3.39
N ASP A 122 23.68 2.13 -3.90
CA ASP A 122 25.00 2.22 -4.54
C ASP A 122 24.87 2.75 -5.99
N LYS A 123 23.88 2.25 -6.74
CA LYS A 123 23.60 2.69 -8.12
C LYS A 123 22.61 3.86 -8.21
N LYS A 124 21.98 4.24 -7.10
CA LYS A 124 20.98 5.33 -7.00
C LYS A 124 19.79 5.15 -7.95
N GLU A 125 19.27 3.93 -8.03
CA GLU A 125 18.13 3.60 -8.90
C GLU A 125 16.98 2.95 -8.11
N VAL A 126 15.74 3.27 -8.50
CA VAL A 126 14.55 2.59 -7.99
C VAL A 126 14.48 1.20 -8.63
N LEU A 127 14.30 0.19 -7.78
CA LEU A 127 14.22 -1.21 -8.17
C LEU A 127 12.77 -1.68 -8.23
N THR A 128 12.51 -2.70 -9.04
CA THR A 128 11.23 -3.42 -9.04
C THR A 128 11.26 -4.58 -8.05
N SER A 129 10.09 -5.00 -7.56
CA SER A 129 9.97 -6.12 -6.62
C SER A 129 10.64 -7.40 -7.13
N SER A 130 10.51 -7.68 -8.43
CA SER A 130 11.14 -8.84 -9.09
C SER A 130 12.66 -8.87 -8.98
N GLN A 131 13.32 -7.71 -8.91
CA GLN A 131 14.77 -7.61 -8.89
C GLN A 131 15.35 -7.94 -7.50
N VAL A 132 14.54 -7.86 -6.45
CA VAL A 132 15.01 -7.99 -5.05
C VAL A 132 14.29 -9.09 -4.26
N PHE A 133 13.30 -9.75 -4.86
CA PHE A 133 12.46 -10.77 -4.20
C PHE A 133 13.26 -11.99 -3.69
N SER A 134 14.44 -12.24 -4.23
CA SER A 134 15.34 -13.33 -3.80
C SER A 134 15.94 -13.11 -2.41
N ASN A 135 15.90 -11.88 -1.88
CA ASN A 135 16.47 -11.57 -0.58
C ASN A 135 15.49 -11.90 0.58
N PRO A 136 15.91 -12.68 1.60
CA PRO A 136 15.05 -13.09 2.71
C PRO A 136 14.57 -11.93 3.59
N GLU A 137 15.34 -10.84 3.66
CA GLU A 137 15.01 -9.61 4.37
C GLU A 137 13.76 -8.95 3.75
N VAL A 138 13.69 -8.89 2.42
CA VAL A 138 12.53 -8.36 1.68
C VAL A 138 11.28 -9.15 2.01
N LYS A 139 11.37 -10.48 1.99
CA LYS A 139 10.24 -11.35 2.30
C LYS A 139 9.73 -11.13 3.71
N THR A 140 10.64 -11.02 4.68
CA THR A 140 10.30 -10.80 6.09
C THR A 140 9.64 -9.44 6.29
N PHE A 141 10.17 -8.39 5.65
CA PHE A 141 9.59 -7.05 5.68
C PHE A 141 8.19 -7.02 5.04
N PHE A 142 8.05 -7.68 3.89
CA PHE A 142 6.76 -7.84 3.23
C PHE A 142 5.75 -8.58 4.11
N ASP A 143 6.13 -9.71 4.71
CA ASP A 143 5.25 -10.47 5.59
C ASP A 143 4.78 -9.69 6.83
N THR A 144 5.54 -8.67 7.25
CA THR A 144 5.19 -7.78 8.37
C THR A 144 4.08 -6.79 7.99
N TYR A 145 4.11 -6.26 6.76
CA TYR A 145 3.21 -5.18 6.32
C TYR A 145 2.22 -5.58 5.23
N LYS A 146 2.21 -6.85 4.78
CA LYS A 146 1.33 -7.31 3.70
C LYS A 146 -0.15 -7.08 3.95
N ASP A 147 -0.58 -7.14 5.21
CA ASP A 147 -1.97 -6.92 5.62
C ASP A 147 -2.32 -5.43 5.68
N ASP A 148 -1.31 -4.55 5.72
CA ASP A 148 -1.45 -3.09 5.73
C ASP A 148 -1.43 -2.49 4.33
N ILE A 149 -1.12 -3.27 3.29
CA ILE A 149 -1.22 -2.84 1.89
C ILE A 149 -2.69 -2.55 1.58
N ASN A 150 -3.04 -1.26 1.53
CA ASN A 150 -4.39 -0.85 1.24
C ASN A 150 -4.43 0.42 0.39
N LYS A 151 -5.57 0.58 -0.26
CA LYS A 151 -5.97 1.83 -0.90
C LYS A 151 -7.30 2.26 -0.30
N LYS A 152 -7.28 3.35 0.46
CA LYS A 152 -8.44 3.89 1.16
C LYS A 152 -8.72 5.32 0.71
N LEU A 153 -9.97 5.75 0.83
CA LEU A 153 -10.30 7.15 0.65
C LEU A 153 -9.71 7.96 1.82
N SER A 154 -9.36 9.21 1.56
CA SER A 154 -9.06 10.14 2.65
C SER A 154 -10.33 10.34 3.49
N LEU A 155 -10.18 10.59 4.79
CA LEU A 155 -11.32 10.83 5.68
C LEU A 155 -12.21 11.98 5.21
N PHE A 156 -11.61 13.03 4.63
CA PHE A 156 -12.35 14.12 3.99
C PHE A 156 -13.20 13.62 2.82
N SER A 157 -12.61 12.82 1.92
CA SER A 157 -13.30 12.27 0.76
C SER A 157 -14.37 11.25 1.14
N GLU A 158 -14.19 10.48 2.22
CA GLU A 158 -15.22 9.59 2.77
C GLU A 158 -16.42 10.38 3.29
N ILE A 159 -16.19 11.44 4.06
CA ILE A 159 -17.26 12.32 4.56
C ILE A 159 -18.00 12.97 3.39
N LEU A 160 -17.27 13.47 2.38
CA LEU A 160 -17.87 14.06 1.20
C LEU A 160 -18.74 13.04 0.44
N LEU A 161 -18.26 11.81 0.28
CA LEU A 161 -19.03 10.73 -0.36
C LEU A 161 -20.33 10.45 0.40
N LEU A 162 -20.25 10.30 1.72
CA LEU A 162 -21.41 10.08 2.58
C LEU A 162 -22.41 11.25 2.50
N PHE A 163 -21.91 12.49 2.45
CA PHE A 163 -22.74 13.67 2.28
C PHE A 163 -23.47 13.65 0.93
N ILE A 164 -22.78 13.34 -0.17
CA ILE A 164 -23.40 13.23 -1.50
C ILE A 164 -24.47 12.14 -1.53
N ILE A 165 -24.19 10.97 -0.97
CA ILE A 165 -25.17 9.87 -0.87
C ILE A 165 -26.38 10.29 -0.03
N SER A 166 -26.14 10.94 1.10
CA SER A 166 -27.21 11.46 1.96
C SER A 166 -28.07 12.49 1.24
N PHE A 167 -27.47 13.43 0.52
CA PHE A 167 -28.17 14.44 -0.27
C PHE A 167 -29.02 13.81 -1.38
N LEU A 168 -28.48 12.81 -2.08
CA LEU A 168 -29.18 12.08 -3.13
C LEU A 168 -30.46 11.40 -2.63
N ILE A 169 -30.47 10.91 -1.38
CA ILE A 169 -31.64 10.26 -0.77
C ILE A 169 -32.59 11.30 -0.16
N THR A 170 -32.06 12.26 0.59
CA THR A 170 -32.87 13.20 1.38
C THR A 170 -33.57 14.23 0.51
N VAL A 171 -32.94 14.74 -0.56
CA VAL A 171 -33.51 15.81 -1.38
C VAL A 171 -34.80 15.37 -2.10
N PRO A 172 -34.86 14.22 -2.79
CA PRO A 172 -36.12 13.75 -3.39
C PRO A 172 -37.25 13.57 -2.36
N ILE A 173 -36.93 13.05 -1.17
CA ILE A 173 -37.90 12.87 -0.08
C ILE A 173 -38.41 14.24 0.40
N LEU A 174 -37.52 15.21 0.61
CA LEU A 174 -37.91 16.56 1.01
C LEU A 174 -38.78 17.21 -0.07
N ILE A 175 -38.41 17.11 -1.34
CA ILE A 175 -39.22 17.61 -2.46
C ILE A 175 -40.62 16.97 -2.43
N MET A 176 -40.71 15.65 -2.25
CA MET A 176 -42.00 14.95 -2.17
C MET A 176 -42.86 15.44 -0.99
N VAL A 177 -42.27 15.65 0.19
CA VAL A 177 -42.98 16.15 1.38
C VAL A 177 -43.47 17.59 1.18
N PHE A 178 -42.61 18.49 0.68
CA PHE A 178 -42.98 19.89 0.48
C PHE A 178 -43.96 20.09 -0.68
N HIS A 179 -43.82 19.32 -1.76
CA HIS A 179 -44.75 19.37 -2.89
C HIS A 179 -46.16 18.86 -2.51
N ASN A 180 -46.25 17.81 -1.68
CA ASN A 180 -47.54 17.28 -1.21
C ASN A 180 -48.23 18.19 -0.18
N LYS A 181 -47.48 18.86 0.71
CA LYS A 181 -48.05 19.86 1.63
C LYS A 181 -48.61 21.08 0.91
N GLY A 182 -47.97 21.53 -0.17
CA GLY A 182 -48.46 22.64 -0.99
C GLY A 182 -49.85 22.38 -1.62
N ARG A 183 -50.14 21.14 -2.04
CA ARG A 183 -51.45 20.77 -2.60
C ARG A 183 -52.57 20.66 -1.55
N SER A 184 -52.27 20.17 -0.35
CA SER A 184 -53.25 20.00 0.72
C SER A 184 -53.76 21.33 1.29
N SER A 185 -52.89 22.34 1.36
CA SER A 185 -53.26 23.70 1.79
C SER A 185 -54.23 24.39 0.83
N ILE A 186 -54.10 24.18 -0.48
CA ILE A 186 -54.98 24.82 -1.48
C ILE A 186 -56.38 24.21 -1.46
N ILE A 187 -56.51 22.90 -1.27
CA ILE A 187 -57.82 22.22 -1.28
C ILE A 187 -58.68 22.61 -0.05
N ASN A 188 -58.08 22.81 1.12
CA ASN A 188 -58.83 23.22 2.31
C ASN A 188 -59.35 24.67 2.23
N ILE A 189 -58.69 25.55 1.46
CA ILE A 189 -59.15 26.94 1.27
C ILE A 189 -60.39 26.99 0.37
N TYR A 190 -60.45 26.15 -0.67
CA TYR A 190 -61.59 26.13 -1.60
C TYR A 190 -62.82 25.36 -1.11
N LEU A 191 -62.73 24.63 0.01
CA LEU A 191 -63.86 23.91 0.61
C LEU A 191 -64.49 24.66 1.81
N GLN A 192 -64.01 25.88 2.11
CA GLN A 192 -64.54 26.75 3.17
C GLN A 192 -65.30 27.99 2.65
N GLU A 193 -65.46 28.13 1.33
CA GLU A 193 -66.42 29.06 0.70
C GLU A 193 -67.67 28.30 0.23
#